data_AF-A0A327JIU0-F1
#
_entry.id   AF-A0A327JIU0-F1
#
_cell.length_a   1.000
_cell.length_b   1.000
_cell.length_c   1.000
_cell.angle_alpha   90.00
_cell.angle_beta   90.00
_cell.angle_gamma   90.00
#
_symmetry.space_group_name_H-M   'P 1'
#
loop_
_entity.id
_entity.type
_entity.pdbx_description
1 polymer ?
#
loop_
_entity_poly.entity_id
_entity_poly.type
_entity_poly.pdbx_seq_one_letter_code
_entity_poly.pdbx_strand_id
1 'polypeptide(L)'
;MVAAAAHTAVTCQARWPATPEGLDGAHVIVDALFGAGLDRPVEGLPRSMIEAMNAAAGQGARVVAVDLPSGINGITGAVMGAAVTADESVTFFRAKPGHWLLPGRLHRGRLTIADIGIPESVLDTVRPRCILVGPDRVRDTLPVPQLTGHKYSRGHVVVVSGGASTTGAARLAARAALRAGAGLVTLA
;
A
#
# COMPACT_ATOMS: atom_id res chain seq x y z
N MET A 1 19.39 5.98 -17.79
CA MET A 1 20.02 7.31 -17.68
C MET A 1 19.39 7.99 -16.47
N VAL A 2 19.93 7.74 -15.28
CA VAL A 2 19.36 8.23 -14.01
C VAL A 2 20.00 9.58 -13.74
N ALA A 3 19.21 10.65 -13.79
CA ALA A 3 19.65 11.95 -13.34
C ALA A 3 19.94 11.85 -11.83
N ALA A 4 21.20 12.06 -11.45
CA ALA A 4 21.59 12.23 -10.06
C ALA A 4 20.86 13.48 -9.53
N ALA A 5 19.89 13.28 -8.64
CA ALA A 5 19.30 14.39 -7.92
C ALA A 5 20.38 14.97 -7.01
N ALA A 6 20.75 16.23 -7.25
CA ALA A 6 21.61 16.97 -6.33
C ALA A 6 20.89 17.02 -4.96
N HIS A 7 21.45 16.36 -3.96
CA HIS A 7 20.94 16.39 -2.60
C HIS A 7 21.32 17.74 -1.97
N THR A 8 20.48 18.75 -2.14
CA THR A 8 20.58 20.00 -1.38
C THR A 8 20.15 19.72 0.06
N ALA A 9 21.11 19.63 0.98
CA ALA A 9 20.82 19.57 2.40
C ALA A 9 20.32 20.95 2.86
N VAL A 10 19.04 21.03 3.26
CA VAL A 10 18.51 22.23 3.93
C VAL A 10 18.83 22.10 5.42
N THR A 11 19.72 22.93 5.92
CA THR A 11 19.92 23.08 7.37
C THR A 11 18.79 23.94 7.95
N CYS A 12 17.93 23.36 8.79
CA CYS A 12 17.01 24.12 9.62
C CYS A 12 17.83 24.98 10.60
N GLN A 13 17.85 26.30 10.38
CA GLN A 13 18.61 27.24 11.21
C GLN A 13 17.91 27.55 12.55
N ALA A 14 16.64 27.20 12.70
CA ALA A 14 15.88 27.38 13.92
C ALA A 14 15.10 26.11 14.28
N ARG A 15 15.00 25.86 15.59
CA ARG A 15 14.22 24.77 16.19
C ARG A 15 13.11 25.40 17.01
N TRP A 16 11.88 25.01 16.75
CA TRP A 16 10.72 25.43 17.51
C TRP A 16 10.16 24.25 18.30
N PRO A 17 9.54 24.49 19.46
CA PRO A 17 8.77 23.46 20.13
C PRO A 17 7.65 22.96 19.21
N ALA A 18 7.41 21.63 19.23
CA ALA A 18 6.33 21.03 18.47
C ALA A 18 5.00 21.30 19.18
N THR A 19 4.26 22.30 18.71
CA THR A 19 2.92 22.61 19.19
C THR A 19 1.92 22.62 18.03
N PRO A 20 0.63 22.29 18.28
CA PRO A 20 -0.42 22.35 17.26
C PRO A 20 -0.49 23.69 16.53
N GLU A 21 -0.35 24.80 17.25
CA GLU A 21 -0.45 26.17 16.73
C GLU A 21 0.72 26.51 15.81
N GLY A 22 1.85 25.81 15.93
CA GLY A 22 2.99 25.96 15.03
C GLY A 22 2.72 25.51 13.59
N LEU A 23 1.58 24.86 13.33
CA LEU A 23 1.14 24.45 12.00
C LEU A 23 0.24 25.50 11.32
N ASP A 24 -0.16 26.56 12.02
CA ASP A 24 -1.03 27.60 11.47
C ASP A 24 -0.37 28.30 10.28
N GLY A 25 -1.08 28.36 9.14
CA GLY A 25 -0.57 28.95 7.90
C GLY A 25 0.51 28.11 7.20
N ALA A 26 0.77 26.88 7.65
CA ALA A 26 1.66 25.97 6.95
C ALA A 26 1.09 25.59 5.58
N HIS A 27 1.92 25.69 4.54
CA HIS A 27 1.55 25.27 3.19
C HIS A 27 1.94 23.81 2.92
N VAL A 28 3.01 23.35 3.59
CA VAL A 28 3.51 21.98 3.53
C VAL A 28 3.88 21.54 4.92
N ILE A 29 3.44 20.35 5.30
CA ILE A 29 3.70 19.70 6.58
C ILE A 29 4.42 18.40 6.31
N VAL A 30 5.53 18.18 7.00
CA VAL A 30 6.27 16.91 6.97
C VAL A 30 5.92 16.13 8.23
N ASP A 31 5.15 15.06 8.06
CA ASP A 31 4.84 14.14 9.14
C ASP A 31 6.01 13.16 9.32
N ALA A 32 6.75 13.34 10.41
CA ALA A 32 7.84 12.47 10.83
C ALA A 32 7.73 12.12 12.33
N LEU A 33 6.51 12.09 12.89
CA LEU A 33 6.30 11.79 14.31
C LEU A 33 6.55 10.30 14.62
N PHE A 34 6.00 9.41 13.79
CA PHE A 34 6.15 7.96 13.92
C PHE A 34 6.29 7.31 12.54
N GLY A 35 7.16 6.31 12.44
CA GLY A 35 7.27 5.43 11.27
C GLY A 35 6.64 4.06 11.50
N ALA A 36 7.09 3.06 10.75
CA ALA A 36 6.54 1.70 10.79
C ALA A 36 6.66 0.96 12.14
N GLY A 37 7.48 1.46 13.08
CA GLY A 37 7.69 0.86 14.41
C GLY A 37 6.58 1.11 15.43
N LEU A 38 5.53 1.86 15.09
CA LEU A 38 4.43 2.15 16.01
C LEU A 38 3.61 0.89 16.33
N ASP A 39 3.59 0.51 17.61
CA ASP A 39 2.93 -0.70 18.13
C ASP A 39 1.92 -0.42 19.27
N ARG A 40 1.73 0.85 19.64
CA ARG A 40 0.84 1.29 20.72
C ARG A 40 -0.08 2.45 20.28
N PRO A 41 -1.22 2.67 20.94
CA PRO A 41 -2.08 3.82 20.67
C PRO A 41 -1.32 5.14 20.80
N VAL A 42 -1.64 6.09 19.92
CA VAL A 42 -1.14 7.46 19.96
C VAL A 42 -2.03 8.29 20.88
N GLU A 43 -1.40 8.88 21.89
CA GLU A 43 -2.05 9.63 22.97
C GLU A 43 -1.29 10.92 23.28
N GLY A 44 -1.92 11.84 24.00
CA GLY A 44 -1.30 13.10 24.44
C GLY A 44 -0.89 14.01 23.28
N LEU A 45 0.24 14.71 23.44
CA LEU A 45 0.74 15.69 22.46
C LEU A 45 0.84 15.13 21.02
N PRO A 46 1.41 13.94 20.77
CA PRO A 46 1.43 13.37 19.42
C PRO A 46 0.05 13.23 18.78
N ARG A 47 -0.97 12.87 19.56
CA ARG A 47 -2.36 12.82 19.06
C ARG A 47 -2.84 14.20 18.65
N SER A 48 -2.63 15.21 19.49
CA SER A 48 -3.00 16.60 19.18
C SER A 48 -2.27 17.14 17.95
N MET A 49 -0.99 16.76 17.76
CA MET A 49 -0.25 17.10 16.54
C MET A 49 -0.88 16.47 15.30
N ILE A 50 -1.25 15.18 15.34
CA ILE A 50 -1.92 14.50 14.22
C ILE A 50 -3.24 15.19 13.87
N GLU A 51 -4.04 15.52 14.88
CA GLU A 51 -5.33 16.22 14.70
C GLU A 51 -5.12 17.60 14.06
N ALA A 52 -4.08 18.35 14.48
CA ALA A 52 -3.72 19.64 13.90
C ALA A 52 -3.21 19.53 12.45
N MET A 53 -2.40 18.52 12.13
CA MET A 53 -1.95 18.26 10.76
C MET A 53 -3.14 18.00 9.83
N ASN A 54 -4.09 17.17 10.26
CA ASN A 54 -5.30 16.88 9.49
C ASN A 54 -6.20 18.11 9.34
N ALA A 55 -6.30 18.95 10.37
CA ALA A 55 -7.06 20.20 10.31
C ALA A 55 -6.43 21.20 9.31
N ALA A 56 -5.11 21.38 9.35
CA ALA A 56 -4.39 22.21 8.40
C ALA A 56 -4.50 21.67 6.96
N ALA A 57 -4.49 20.34 6.79
CA ALA A 57 -4.75 19.72 5.48
C ALA A 57 -6.14 20.07 4.94
N GLY A 58 -7.16 20.05 5.80
CA GLY A 58 -8.51 20.50 5.46
C GLY A 58 -8.61 21.98 5.06
N GLN A 59 -7.59 22.79 5.42
CA GLN A 59 -7.46 24.21 5.04
C GLN A 59 -6.56 24.43 3.82
N GLY A 60 -6.04 23.36 3.21
CA GLY A 60 -5.24 23.41 1.98
C GLY A 60 -3.74 23.18 2.16
N ALA A 61 -3.26 22.89 3.38
CA ALA A 61 -1.88 22.47 3.58
C ALA A 61 -1.64 21.08 2.95
N ARG A 62 -0.47 20.86 2.38
CA ARG A 62 -0.08 19.55 1.85
C ARG A 62 0.70 18.75 2.89
N VAL A 63 0.30 17.51 3.15
CA VAL A 63 0.96 16.65 4.15
C VAL A 63 1.78 15.55 3.47
N VAL A 64 3.06 15.48 3.79
CA VAL A 64 3.99 14.45 3.32
C VAL A 64 4.48 13.64 4.50
N ALA A 65 4.13 12.35 4.53
CA ALA A 65 4.56 11.43 5.56
C ALA A 65 5.93 10.82 5.24
N VAL A 66 6.77 10.75 6.25
CA VAL A 66 8.06 10.07 6.23
C VAL A 66 7.87 8.65 6.74
N ASP A 67 8.26 7.68 5.92
CA ASP A 67 8.07 6.24 6.13
C ASP A 67 6.60 5.76 6.09
N LEU A 68 5.79 6.15 7.05
CA LEU A 68 4.37 5.79 7.18
C LEU A 68 3.62 7.01 7.73
N PRO A 69 2.34 7.23 7.38
CA PRO A 69 1.54 8.22 8.09
C PRO A 69 1.50 7.88 9.57
N SER A 70 1.88 8.85 10.41
CA SER A 70 1.91 8.69 11.85
C SER A 70 0.56 8.25 12.36
N GLY A 71 0.57 7.25 13.25
CA GLY A 71 -0.65 6.62 13.74
C GLY A 71 -1.07 5.36 12.99
N ILE A 72 -0.41 5.00 11.89
CA ILE A 72 -0.66 3.72 11.21
C ILE A 72 0.32 2.65 11.70
N ASN A 73 -0.20 1.46 12.03
CA ASN A 73 0.65 0.31 12.31
C ASN A 73 1.26 -0.24 11.01
N GLY A 74 2.59 -0.35 10.96
CA GLY A 74 3.32 -0.80 9.77
C GLY A 74 3.02 -2.22 9.31
N ILE A 75 2.57 -3.10 10.20
CA ILE A 75 2.33 -4.53 9.93
C ILE A 75 0.86 -4.79 9.58
N THR A 76 -0.07 -4.22 10.34
CA THR A 76 -1.50 -4.54 10.22
C THR A 76 -2.26 -3.51 9.38
N GLY A 77 -1.75 -2.28 9.26
CA GLY A 77 -2.49 -1.15 8.69
C GLY A 77 -3.56 -0.59 9.62
N ALA A 78 -3.64 -1.02 10.88
CA ALA A 78 -4.58 -0.49 11.85
C ALA A 78 -4.25 0.98 12.21
N VAL A 79 -5.29 1.76 12.50
CA VAL A 79 -5.16 3.09 13.10
C VAL A 79 -4.94 2.94 14.60
N MET A 80 -3.84 3.48 15.10
CA MET A 80 -3.41 3.41 16.49
C MET A 80 -3.89 4.65 17.24
N GLY A 81 -5.21 4.76 17.47
CA GLY A 81 -5.85 5.84 18.23
C GLY A 81 -6.17 7.11 17.43
N ALA A 82 -5.21 7.62 16.65
CA ALA A 82 -5.39 8.69 15.65
C ALA A 82 -4.37 8.47 14.52
N ALA A 83 -4.66 8.94 13.30
CA ALA A 83 -3.73 8.83 12.18
C ALA A 83 -3.74 10.05 11.26
N VAL A 84 -2.57 10.37 10.72
CA VAL A 84 -2.40 11.40 9.68
C VAL A 84 -3.04 10.90 8.38
N THR A 85 -3.70 11.79 7.66
CA THR A 85 -4.08 11.58 6.26
C THR A 85 -3.11 12.35 5.38
N ALA A 86 -2.14 11.63 4.79
CA ALA A 86 -1.10 12.22 3.97
C ALA A 86 -1.52 12.28 2.50
N ASP A 87 -1.08 13.33 1.80
CA ASP A 87 -1.16 13.42 0.34
C ASP A 87 -0.12 12.51 -0.33
N GLU A 88 1.01 12.31 0.35
CA GLU A 88 2.08 11.44 -0.10
C GLU A 88 2.83 10.83 1.09
N SER A 89 3.23 9.57 0.96
CA SER A 89 4.15 8.89 1.87
C SER A 89 5.43 8.53 1.12
N VAL A 90 6.57 8.90 1.68
CA VAL A 90 7.90 8.52 1.19
C VAL A 90 8.47 7.45 2.12
N THR A 91 8.39 6.19 1.69
CA THR A 91 8.94 5.04 2.42
C THR A 91 10.29 4.64 1.88
N PHE A 92 11.10 4.01 2.72
CA PHE A 92 12.46 3.62 2.37
C PHE A 92 12.59 2.13 2.12
N PHE A 93 13.41 1.76 1.13
CA PHE A 93 13.77 0.39 0.74
C PHE A 93 12.61 -0.48 0.28
N ARG A 94 11.62 -0.74 1.15
CA ARG A 94 10.40 -1.48 0.84
C ARG A 94 9.19 -0.80 1.45
N ALA A 95 8.07 -0.93 0.73
CA ALA A 95 6.76 -0.61 1.27
C ALA A 95 6.37 -1.63 2.34
N LYS A 96 5.91 -1.13 3.48
CA LYS A 96 5.36 -1.94 4.58
C LYS A 96 3.91 -2.38 4.29
N PRO A 97 3.44 -3.51 4.86
CA PRO A 97 2.05 -3.95 4.71
C PRO A 97 0.99 -2.88 5.03
N GLY A 98 1.23 -2.04 6.05
CA GLY A 98 0.33 -0.96 6.45
C GLY A 98 0.04 0.07 5.34
N HIS A 99 0.89 0.16 4.32
CA HIS A 99 0.61 0.97 3.14
C HIS A 99 -0.47 0.36 2.22
N TRP A 100 -0.62 -0.96 2.23
CA TRP A 100 -1.46 -1.69 1.29
C TRP A 100 -2.74 -2.21 1.92
N LEU A 101 -2.71 -2.50 3.21
CA LEU A 101 -3.85 -2.99 3.98
C LEU A 101 -4.76 -1.83 4.44
N LEU A 102 -6.06 -2.07 4.46
CA LEU A 102 -7.03 -1.15 5.06
C LEU A 102 -7.05 -1.30 6.59
N PRO A 103 -7.31 -0.22 7.36
CA PRO A 103 -7.58 1.14 6.87
C PRO A 103 -6.34 1.93 6.43
N GLY A 104 -5.12 1.55 6.81
CA GLY A 104 -3.89 2.31 6.59
C GLY A 104 -3.63 2.78 5.15
N ARG A 105 -4.04 2.01 4.15
CA ARG A 105 -3.97 2.41 2.73
C ARG A 105 -4.74 3.70 2.42
N LEU A 106 -5.81 4.02 3.16
CA LEU A 106 -6.57 5.26 2.98
C LEU A 106 -5.80 6.50 3.45
N HIS A 107 -4.78 6.32 4.27
CA HIS A 107 -4.03 7.40 4.93
C HIS A 107 -2.73 7.78 4.21
N ARG A 108 -2.20 6.92 3.33
CA ARG A 108 -0.85 7.12 2.77
C ARG A 108 -0.76 8.11 1.60
N GLY A 109 -1.88 8.40 0.94
CA GLY A 109 -1.88 9.14 -0.32
C GLY A 109 -1.06 8.44 -1.42
N ARG A 110 -0.34 9.23 -2.23
CA ARG A 110 0.64 8.69 -3.20
C ARG A 110 1.77 7.98 -2.44
N LEU A 111 2.20 6.81 -2.90
CA LEU A 111 3.33 6.11 -2.30
C LEU A 111 4.58 6.23 -3.18
N THR A 112 5.65 6.79 -2.60
CA THR A 112 6.98 6.82 -3.19
C THR A 112 7.90 5.90 -2.39
N ILE A 113 8.51 4.91 -3.04
CA ILE A 113 9.51 4.03 -2.42
C ILE A 113 10.89 4.55 -2.81
N ALA A 114 11.56 5.23 -1.88
CA ALA A 114 12.87 5.80 -2.09
C ALA A 114 13.97 4.72 -1.95
N ASP A 115 14.85 4.68 -2.94
CA ASP A 115 16.11 3.94 -2.85
C ASP A 115 17.08 4.75 -1.99
N ILE A 116 17.54 4.12 -0.91
CA ILE A 116 18.48 4.70 0.06
C ILE A 116 19.81 3.92 0.09
N GLY A 117 20.09 3.12 -0.94
CA GLY A 117 21.33 2.36 -1.07
C GLY A 117 21.37 1.05 -0.29
N ILE A 118 20.23 0.53 0.16
CA ILE A 118 20.16 -0.79 0.81
C ILE A 118 20.15 -1.88 -0.28
N PRO A 119 21.13 -2.80 -0.28
CA PRO A 119 21.24 -3.82 -1.32
C PRO A 119 20.14 -4.88 -1.20
N GLU A 120 19.77 -5.47 -2.34
CA GLU A 120 18.73 -6.51 -2.44
C GLU A 120 19.03 -7.75 -1.56
N SER A 121 20.31 -8.09 -1.39
CA SER A 121 20.78 -9.23 -0.59
C SER A 121 20.34 -9.17 0.87
N VAL A 122 19.95 -8.00 1.39
CA VAL A 122 19.34 -7.87 2.72
C VAL A 122 18.05 -8.69 2.82
N LEU A 123 17.33 -8.91 1.73
CA LEU A 123 16.11 -9.72 1.73
C LEU A 123 16.36 -11.19 2.04
N ASP A 124 17.56 -11.72 1.77
CA ASP A 124 17.92 -13.12 2.11
C ASP A 124 17.98 -13.34 3.62
N THR A 125 18.31 -12.27 4.36
CA THR A 125 18.34 -12.25 5.82
C THR A 125 16.96 -11.91 6.40
N VAL A 126 16.31 -10.86 5.89
CA VAL A 126 14.99 -10.42 6.39
C VAL A 126 13.90 -11.47 6.14
N ARG A 127 13.99 -12.20 5.03
CA ARG A 127 13.03 -13.23 4.59
C ARG A 127 11.58 -12.76 4.70
N PRO A 128 11.16 -11.77 3.89
CA PRO A 128 9.80 -11.23 3.94
C PRO A 128 8.75 -12.34 3.78
N ARG A 129 7.75 -12.35 4.66
CA ARG A 129 6.64 -13.33 4.64
C ARG A 129 5.45 -12.89 3.77
N CYS A 130 5.52 -11.69 3.21
CA CYS A 130 4.47 -11.12 2.37
C CYS A 130 5.09 -10.54 1.10
N ILE A 131 4.36 -10.66 -0.01
CA ILE A 131 4.74 -10.11 -1.30
C ILE A 131 3.61 -9.26 -1.86
N LEU A 132 3.95 -8.18 -2.55
CA LEU A 132 2.99 -7.43 -3.34
C LEU A 132 2.83 -8.14 -4.69
N VAL A 133 1.63 -8.66 -4.95
CA VAL A 133 1.31 -9.29 -6.24
C VAL A 133 0.98 -8.19 -7.25
N GLY A 134 1.90 -7.95 -8.18
CA GLY A 134 1.73 -7.03 -9.30
C GLY A 134 1.89 -7.73 -10.65
N PRO A 135 1.67 -7.02 -11.77
CA PRO A 135 1.76 -7.58 -13.12
C PRO A 135 3.07 -8.33 -13.38
N ASP A 136 4.19 -7.79 -12.94
CA ASP A 136 5.53 -8.39 -13.15
C ASP A 136 5.70 -9.74 -12.44
N ARG A 137 4.90 -10.01 -11.40
CA ARG A 137 4.93 -11.30 -10.69
C ARG A 137 3.99 -12.33 -11.30
N VAL A 138 2.90 -11.88 -11.92
CA VAL A 138 1.89 -12.78 -12.47
C VAL A 138 2.19 -13.13 -13.94
N ARG A 139 2.80 -12.20 -14.70
CA ARG A 139 3.03 -12.33 -16.15
C ARG A 139 3.60 -13.68 -16.57
N ASP A 140 4.66 -14.12 -15.92
CA ASP A 140 5.39 -15.34 -16.32
C ASP A 140 4.72 -16.63 -15.83
N THR A 141 3.72 -16.50 -14.95
CA THR A 141 2.95 -17.64 -14.42
C THR A 141 1.64 -17.88 -15.15
N LEU A 142 1.21 -16.95 -16.01
CA LEU A 142 -0.05 -17.08 -16.73
C LEU A 142 0.05 -18.15 -17.82
N PRO A 143 -0.94 -19.07 -17.91
CA PRO A 143 -0.95 -20.09 -18.95
C PRO A 143 -1.12 -19.45 -20.33
N VAL A 144 -0.15 -19.67 -21.22
CA VAL A 144 -0.19 -19.21 -22.61
C VAL A 144 -0.61 -20.38 -23.52
N PRO A 145 -1.66 -20.22 -24.36
CA PRO A 145 -2.05 -21.26 -25.31
C PRO A 145 -0.92 -21.59 -26.29
N GLN A 146 -0.60 -22.88 -26.42
CA GLN A 146 0.36 -23.37 -27.40
C GLN A 146 -0.33 -23.68 -28.73
N LEU A 147 0.41 -23.56 -29.83
CA LEU A 147 -0.10 -23.83 -31.19
C LEU A 147 -0.60 -25.27 -31.35
N THR A 148 0.04 -26.22 -30.67
CA THR A 148 -0.32 -27.65 -30.65
C THR A 148 -1.36 -28.00 -29.58
N GLY A 149 -1.82 -27.01 -28.79
CA GLY A 149 -2.74 -27.24 -27.68
C GLY A 149 -4.18 -27.49 -28.15
N HIS A 150 -4.90 -28.35 -27.43
CA HIS A 150 -6.33 -28.61 -27.64
C HIS A 150 -7.14 -28.30 -26.38
N LYS A 151 -8.47 -28.39 -26.45
CA LYS A 151 -9.35 -28.08 -25.29
C LYS A 151 -8.98 -28.88 -24.03
N TYR A 152 -8.65 -30.17 -24.16
CA TYR A 152 -8.27 -30.98 -22.99
C TYR A 152 -6.87 -30.67 -22.42
N SER A 153 -5.96 -30.07 -23.18
CA SER A 153 -4.62 -29.71 -22.67
C SER A 153 -4.65 -28.43 -21.83
N ARG A 154 -5.81 -27.76 -21.74
CA ARG A 154 -6.05 -26.53 -20.99
C ARG A 154 -6.95 -26.75 -19.76
N GLY A 155 -7.07 -28.00 -19.31
CA GLY A 155 -7.87 -28.39 -18.16
C GLY A 155 -9.37 -28.30 -18.37
N HIS A 156 -10.11 -28.86 -17.42
CA HIS A 156 -11.56 -28.85 -17.36
C HIS A 156 -12.00 -28.38 -15.98
N VAL A 157 -12.74 -27.28 -15.92
CA VAL A 157 -13.30 -26.74 -14.68
C VAL A 157 -14.75 -27.17 -14.53
N VAL A 158 -15.11 -27.67 -13.34
CA VAL A 158 -16.51 -27.88 -12.97
C VAL A 158 -16.91 -26.78 -11.99
N VAL A 159 -17.97 -26.06 -12.31
CA VAL A 159 -18.56 -25.04 -11.45
C VAL A 159 -19.88 -25.57 -10.92
N VAL A 160 -19.94 -25.78 -9.61
CA VAL A 160 -21.14 -26.28 -8.94
C VAL A 160 -22.00 -25.10 -8.49
N SER A 161 -23.24 -25.06 -8.97
CA SER A 161 -24.25 -24.06 -8.62
C SER A 161 -25.07 -24.53 -7.43
N GLY A 162 -25.63 -23.57 -6.69
CA GLY A 162 -26.79 -23.84 -5.84
C GLY A 162 -28.04 -24.14 -6.69
N GLY A 163 -29.21 -24.18 -6.05
CA GLY A 163 -30.50 -24.44 -6.71
C GLY A 163 -30.81 -23.48 -7.87
N ALA A 164 -31.82 -23.82 -8.67
CA ALA A 164 -32.15 -23.16 -9.94
C ALA A 164 -32.31 -21.62 -9.87
N SER A 165 -32.66 -21.07 -8.71
CA SER A 165 -32.79 -19.63 -8.46
C SER A 165 -31.47 -18.90 -8.14
N THR A 166 -30.34 -19.61 -8.01
CA THR A 166 -29.04 -19.07 -7.55
C THR A 166 -27.89 -19.22 -8.57
N THR A 167 -28.23 -19.26 -9.86
CA THR A 167 -27.28 -19.58 -10.95
C THR A 167 -26.36 -18.42 -11.38
N GLY A 168 -26.61 -17.20 -10.92
CA GLY A 168 -25.87 -16.01 -11.35
C GLY A 168 -24.36 -16.12 -11.07
N ALA A 169 -24.00 -16.46 -9.84
CA ALA A 169 -22.61 -16.62 -9.43
C ALA A 169 -21.90 -17.74 -10.20
N ALA A 170 -22.57 -18.89 -10.36
CA ALA A 170 -22.03 -20.03 -11.10
C ALA A 170 -21.75 -19.67 -12.57
N ARG A 171 -22.68 -18.97 -13.23
CA ARG A 171 -22.48 -18.51 -14.62
C ARG A 171 -21.31 -17.52 -14.74
N LEU A 172 -21.14 -16.62 -13.77
CA LEU A 172 -20.00 -15.70 -13.75
C LEU A 172 -18.68 -16.44 -13.58
N ALA A 173 -18.59 -17.37 -12.63
CA ALA A 173 -17.40 -18.18 -12.39
C ALA A 173 -17.04 -19.03 -13.61
N ALA A 174 -18.02 -19.69 -14.24
CA ALA A 174 -17.79 -20.51 -15.43
C ALA A 174 -17.24 -19.68 -16.61
N ARG A 175 -17.79 -18.48 -16.83
CA ARG A 175 -17.31 -17.57 -17.88
C ARG A 175 -15.93 -17.02 -17.56
N ALA A 176 -15.64 -16.72 -16.29
CA ALA A 176 -14.32 -16.27 -15.85
C ALA A 176 -13.26 -17.36 -16.10
N ALA A 177 -13.56 -18.62 -15.79
CA ALA A 177 -12.67 -19.75 -16.06
C ALA A 177 -12.34 -19.90 -17.56
N LEU A 178 -13.34 -19.81 -18.45
CA LEU A 178 -13.11 -19.81 -19.90
C LEU A 178 -12.22 -18.64 -20.34
N ARG A 179 -12.47 -17.43 -19.83
CA ARG A 179 -11.66 -16.24 -20.15
C ARG A 179 -10.23 -16.33 -19.63
N ALA A 180 -10.02 -17.00 -18.50
CA ALA A 180 -8.70 -17.26 -17.92
C ALA A 180 -7.92 -18.37 -18.66
N GLY A 181 -8.54 -19.06 -19.63
CA GLY A 181 -7.87 -20.01 -20.51
C GLY A 181 -8.27 -21.47 -20.33
N ALA A 182 -9.25 -21.79 -19.47
CA ALA A 182 -9.77 -23.15 -19.34
C ALA A 182 -10.29 -23.68 -20.68
N GLY A 183 -9.95 -24.91 -21.04
CA GLY A 183 -10.35 -25.46 -22.33
C GLY A 183 -11.77 -26.03 -22.37
N LEU A 184 -12.30 -26.45 -21.22
CA LEU A 184 -13.70 -26.85 -21.05
C LEU A 184 -14.21 -26.38 -19.69
N VAL A 185 -15.50 -26.03 -19.62
CA VAL A 185 -16.18 -25.72 -18.36
C VAL A 185 -17.55 -26.41 -18.33
N THR A 186 -17.82 -27.14 -17.25
CA THR A 186 -19.14 -27.72 -16.97
C THR A 186 -19.79 -26.98 -15.81
N LEU A 187 -21.07 -26.67 -15.94
CA LEU A 187 -21.92 -26.19 -14.85
C LEU A 187 -22.74 -27.39 -14.33
N ALA A 188 -22.70 -27.63 -13.03
CA ALA A 188 -23.41 -28.70 -12.34
C ALA A 188 -24.30 -28.13 -11.23
#